data_AF-A0A820E1K2-F1
#
_entry.id   AF-A0A820E1K2-F1
#
_cell.length_a   1.000
_cell.length_b   1.000
_cell.length_c   1.000
_cell.angle_alpha   90.00
_cell.angle_beta   90.00
_cell.angle_gamma   90.00
#
_symmetry.space_group_name_H-M   'P 1'
#
loop_
_entity.id
_entity.type
_entity.pdbx_description
1 polymer ?
#
loop_
_entity_poly.entity_id
_entity_poly.type
_entity_poly.pdbx_seq_one_letter_code
_entity_poly.pdbx_strand_id
1 'polypeptide(L)'
;IKCIARGFILEKYTFLRDPWNWLDFIVVILAYVTFFINLGNIAVLRIFRVLITIAVVPGLKTIVGALIQSLISLRDALILSSFILSIFALIGLQLYMGVLRQKCVPTYESFLNNSNLYNIGFNMTYEVYLKEIDNE
;
A
#
# COMPACT_ATOMS: atom_id res chain seq x y z
N ILE A 1 -18.89 14.43 -26.98
CA ILE A 1 -19.46 15.76 -27.33
C ILE A 1 -18.73 16.91 -26.61
N LYS A 2 -18.58 16.91 -25.26
CA LYS A 2 -17.85 17.98 -24.54
C LYS A 2 -16.34 18.07 -24.86
N CYS A 3 -15.62 16.95 -24.99
CA CYS A 3 -14.19 16.95 -25.38
C CYS A 3 -13.94 17.48 -26.80
N ILE A 4 -14.88 17.25 -27.72
CA ILE A 4 -14.78 17.66 -29.12
C ILE A 4 -15.17 19.15 -29.27
N ALA A 5 -16.11 19.64 -28.45
CA ALA A 5 -16.57 21.02 -28.49
C ALA A 5 -15.59 22.05 -27.89
N ARG A 6 -14.60 21.64 -27.08
CA ARG A 6 -13.63 22.55 -26.43
C ARG A 6 -12.17 22.42 -26.90
N GLY A 7 -11.91 21.56 -27.88
CA GLY A 7 -10.56 21.32 -28.42
C GLY A 7 -9.76 20.34 -27.56
N PHE A 8 -9.16 19.34 -28.21
CA PHE A 8 -8.55 18.20 -27.51
C PHE A 8 -7.21 18.51 -26.86
N ILE A 9 -6.40 19.45 -27.39
CA ILE A 9 -5.03 19.68 -26.87
C ILE A 9 -4.34 21.01 -27.27
N LEU A 10 -4.78 21.73 -28.32
CA LEU A 10 -3.96 22.79 -28.96
C LEU A 10 -4.43 24.24 -28.83
N GLU A 11 -5.53 24.53 -28.13
CA GLU A 11 -5.94 25.92 -27.85
C GLU A 11 -6.19 26.20 -26.36
N LYS A 12 -5.97 27.48 -26.04
CA LYS A 12 -5.76 28.15 -24.73
C LYS A 12 -6.82 27.92 -23.64
N TYR A 13 -7.87 27.14 -23.91
CA TYR A 13 -8.93 26.78 -22.97
C TYR A 13 -8.87 25.28 -22.66
N THR A 14 -7.75 24.88 -22.08
CA THR A 14 -7.45 23.50 -21.71
C THR A 14 -8.55 22.92 -20.81
N PHE A 15 -9.28 21.95 -21.36
CA PHE A 15 -10.27 21.10 -20.67
C PHE A 15 -9.70 20.44 -19.39
N LEU A 16 -8.37 20.33 -19.27
CA LEU A 16 -7.64 19.68 -18.17
C LEU A 16 -7.40 20.57 -16.93
N ARG A 17 -7.79 21.85 -16.92
CA ARG A 17 -7.57 22.72 -15.75
C ARG A 17 -8.62 22.54 -14.65
N ASP A 18 -9.79 22.00 -15.00
CA ASP A 18 -10.84 21.70 -14.04
C ASP A 18 -10.68 20.27 -13.51
N PRO A 19 -10.44 20.07 -12.20
CA PRO A 19 -10.25 18.74 -11.61
C PRO A 19 -11.46 17.81 -11.81
N TRP A 20 -12.65 18.40 -11.97
CA TRP A 20 -13.88 17.70 -12.32
C TRP A 20 -13.84 17.02 -13.67
N ASN A 21 -13.14 17.62 -14.61
CA ASN A 21 -13.02 17.11 -15.95
C ASN A 21 -11.89 16.07 -16.08
N TRP A 22 -10.85 16.19 -15.25
CA TRP A 22 -9.87 15.13 -15.02
C TRP A 22 -10.51 13.85 -14.47
N LEU A 23 -11.41 13.98 -13.49
CA LEU A 23 -12.11 12.84 -12.91
C LEU A 23 -12.96 12.10 -13.95
N ASP A 24 -13.70 12.84 -14.78
CA ASP A 24 -14.50 12.27 -15.88
C ASP A 24 -13.63 11.48 -16.88
N PHE A 25 -12.45 12.03 -17.23
CA PHE A 25 -11.49 11.36 -18.13
C PHE A 25 -10.88 10.09 -17.51
N ILE A 26 -10.51 10.13 -16.24
CA ILE A 26 -9.98 8.97 -15.50
C ILE A 26 -11.02 7.85 -15.41
N VAL A 27 -12.28 8.18 -15.14
CA VAL A 27 -13.37 7.19 -15.07
C VAL A 27 -13.59 6.53 -16.43
N VAL A 28 -13.60 7.29 -17.52
CA VAL A 28 -13.75 6.76 -18.89
C VAL A 28 -12.58 5.83 -19.25
N ILE A 29 -11.33 6.20 -18.93
CA ILE A 29 -10.16 5.34 -19.16
C ILE A 29 -10.25 4.05 -18.33
N LEU A 30 -10.57 4.14 -17.05
CA LEU A 30 -10.70 2.97 -16.17
C LEU A 30 -11.80 2.02 -16.64
N ALA A 31 -12.93 2.53 -17.12
CA ALA A 31 -13.97 1.71 -17.73
C ALA A 31 -13.47 0.96 -18.98
N TYR A 32 -12.63 1.60 -19.81
CA TYR A 32 -12.03 0.96 -20.98
C TYR A 32 -10.99 -0.10 -20.61
N VAL A 33 -10.15 0.20 -19.62
CA VAL A 33 -9.13 -0.73 -19.09
C VAL A 33 -9.80 -1.97 -18.49
N THR A 34 -10.86 -1.80 -17.69
CA THR A 34 -11.61 -2.95 -17.13
C THR A 34 -12.34 -3.78 -18.18
N PHE A 35 -12.71 -3.19 -19.32
CA PHE A 35 -13.27 -3.93 -20.46
C PHE A 35 -12.20 -4.75 -21.20
N PHE A 36 -10.99 -4.22 -21.33
CA PHE A 36 -9.88 -4.88 -22.03
C PHE A 36 -9.13 -5.91 -21.18
N ILE A 37 -9.07 -5.69 -19.86
CA ILE A 37 -8.25 -6.48 -18.94
C ILE A 37 -9.16 -7.45 -18.16
N ASN A 38 -9.48 -8.59 -18.80
CA ASN A 38 -10.06 -9.76 -18.13
C ASN A 38 -8.97 -10.55 -17.38
N LEU A 39 -8.31 -9.95 -16.38
CA LEU A 39 -7.39 -10.69 -15.52
C LEU A 39 -8.13 -11.31 -14.35
N GLY A 40 -8.09 -12.64 -14.29
CA GLY A 40 -8.69 -13.47 -13.26
C GLY A 40 -8.06 -13.24 -11.88
N ASN A 41 -8.62 -12.29 -11.13
CA ASN A 41 -8.89 -12.41 -9.69
C ASN A 41 -9.87 -11.29 -9.29
N ILE A 42 -11.16 -11.62 -9.19
CA ILE A 42 -12.31 -10.70 -9.37
C ILE A 42 -12.56 -9.76 -8.17
N ALA A 43 -11.73 -9.78 -7.12
CA ALA A 43 -11.91 -8.94 -5.95
C ALA A 43 -11.68 -7.45 -6.25
N VAL A 44 -10.57 -7.11 -6.92
CA VAL A 44 -10.21 -5.72 -7.22
C VAL A 44 -11.15 -5.13 -8.27
N LEU A 45 -11.47 -5.89 -9.32
CA LEU A 45 -12.42 -5.49 -10.37
C LEU A 45 -13.83 -5.21 -9.83
N ARG A 46 -14.28 -5.97 -8.82
CA ARG A 46 -15.59 -5.75 -8.18
C ARG A 46 -15.62 -4.43 -7.41
N ILE A 47 -14.58 -4.10 -6.65
CA ILE A 47 -14.48 -2.83 -5.90
C ILE A 47 -14.34 -1.63 -6.84
N PHE A 48 -13.52 -1.77 -7.90
CA PHE A 48 -13.38 -0.74 -8.93
C PHE A 48 -14.69 -0.44 -9.64
N ARG A 49 -15.45 -1.47 -10.03
CA ARG A 49 -16.76 -1.29 -10.69
C ARG A 49 -17.76 -0.57 -9.78
N VAL A 50 -17.77 -0.89 -8.49
CA VAL A 50 -18.61 -0.22 -7.48
C VAL A 50 -18.21 1.26 -7.35
N LEU A 51 -16.92 1.56 -7.27
CA LEU A 51 -16.41 2.93 -7.18
C LEU A 51 -16.73 3.74 -8.45
N ILE A 52 -16.66 3.12 -9.63
CA ILE A 52 -17.02 3.73 -10.93
C ILE A 52 -18.50 4.11 -10.97
N THR A 53 -19.40 3.24 -10.52
CA THR A 53 -20.85 3.54 -10.52
C THR A 53 -21.23 4.64 -9.52
N ILE A 54 -20.55 4.73 -8.38
CA ILE A 54 -20.80 5.77 -7.37
C ILE A 54 -20.23 7.12 -7.83
N ALA A 55 -19.11 7.11 -8.57
CA ALA A 55 -18.46 8.31 -9.13
C ALA A 55 -19.24 9.01 -10.25
N VAL A 56 -20.13 8.30 -10.94
CA VAL A 56 -20.94 8.81 -12.05
C VAL A 56 -22.18 9.59 -11.56
N VAL A 57 -22.58 9.45 -10.28
CA VAL A 57 -23.75 10.15 -9.74
C VAL A 57 -23.41 11.63 -9.52
N PRO A 58 -24.18 12.59 -10.08
CA PRO A 58 -23.89 14.02 -10.02
C PRO A 58 -23.82 14.60 -8.59
N GLY A 59 -24.35 13.89 -7.59
CA GLY A 59 -24.25 14.23 -6.17
C GLY A 59 -22.86 14.02 -5.55
N LEU A 60 -22.00 13.15 -6.12
CA LEU A 60 -20.68 12.88 -5.55
C LEU A 60 -19.73 14.07 -5.70
N LYS A 61 -19.97 14.93 -6.71
CA LYS A 61 -19.16 16.12 -6.98
C LYS A 61 -19.09 17.08 -5.78
N THR A 62 -20.22 17.31 -5.13
CA THR A 62 -20.26 18.19 -3.96
C THR A 62 -19.54 17.57 -2.76
N ILE A 63 -19.67 16.24 -2.58
CA ILE A 63 -19.07 15.51 -1.46
C ILE A 63 -17.55 15.49 -1.57
N VAL A 64 -17.01 15.17 -2.75
CA VAL A 64 -15.56 15.14 -2.98
C VAL A 64 -14.96 16.54 -2.87
N GLY A 65 -15.67 17.58 -3.32
CA GLY A 65 -15.27 18.97 -3.11
C GLY A 65 -15.21 19.36 -1.63
N ALA A 66 -16.25 19.00 -0.85
CA ALA A 66 -16.27 19.24 0.59
C ALA A 66 -15.18 18.46 1.34
N LEU A 67 -14.93 17.21 0.92
CA LEU A 67 -13.87 16.37 1.49
C LEU A 67 -12.49 16.96 1.22
N ILE A 68 -12.19 17.31 -0.04
CA ILE A 68 -10.92 17.93 -0.41
C ILE A 68 -10.74 19.26 0.33
N GLN A 69 -11.80 20.06 0.46
CA GLN A 69 -11.74 21.30 1.24
C GLN A 69 -11.41 21.05 2.71
N SER A 70 -12.00 20.01 3.32
CA SER A 70 -11.71 19.63 4.71
C SER A 70 -10.27 19.13 4.89
N LEU A 71 -9.74 18.38 3.90
CA LEU A 71 -8.35 17.93 3.90
C LEU A 71 -7.37 19.09 3.73
N ILE A 72 -7.71 20.09 2.91
CA ILE A 72 -6.90 21.29 2.73
C ILE A 72 -6.83 22.10 4.02
N SER A 73 -7.95 22.21 4.78
CA SER A 73 -7.93 22.84 6.10
C SER A 73 -7.16 22.05 7.16
N LEU A 74 -7.04 20.72 7.00
CA LEU A 74 -6.25 19.86 7.88
C LEU A 74 -4.80 19.69 7.42
N ARG A 75 -4.44 20.13 6.21
CA ARG A 75 -3.12 19.95 5.60
C ARG A 75 -2.00 20.42 6.52
N ASP A 76 -2.16 21.59 7.13
CA ASP A 76 -1.11 22.19 7.94
C ASP A 76 -0.89 21.37 9.22
N ALA A 77 -1.95 20.81 9.81
CA ALA A 77 -1.86 19.86 10.92
C ALA A 77 -1.24 18.52 10.48
N LEU A 78 -1.55 18.02 9.28
CA LEU A 78 -0.96 16.81 8.74
C LEU A 78 0.55 16.96 8.51
N ILE A 79 0.99 18.08 7.93
CA ILE A 79 2.42 18.38 7.74
C ILE A 79 3.14 18.45 9.09
N LEU A 80 2.56 19.14 10.07
CA LEU A 80 3.10 19.22 11.43
C LEU A 80 3.23 17.84 12.06
N SER A 81 2.16 17.03 11.98
CA SER A 81 2.15 15.67 12.54
C SER A 81 3.17 14.76 11.85
N SER A 82 3.30 14.84 10.53
CA SER A 82 4.27 14.06 9.75
C SER A 82 5.71 14.41 10.12
N PHE A 83 5.99 15.68 10.40
CA PHE A 83 7.32 16.11 10.83
C PHE A 83 7.68 15.52 12.20
N ILE A 84 6.75 15.62 13.16
CA ILE A 84 6.92 15.06 14.52
C ILE A 84 7.10 13.54 14.45
N LEU A 85 6.25 12.84 13.69
CA LEU A 85 6.35 11.39 13.52
C LEU A 85 7.68 10.97 12.87
N SER A 86 8.20 11.74 11.92
CA SER A 86 9.49 11.47 11.30
C SER A 86 10.65 11.51 12.30
N ILE A 87 10.67 12.49 13.20
CA ILE A 87 11.68 12.58 14.27
C ILE A 87 11.59 11.37 15.21
N PHE A 88 10.38 11.04 15.67
CA PHE A 88 10.18 9.85 16.50
C PHE A 88 10.55 8.56 15.78
N ALA A 89 10.28 8.45 14.48
CA ALA A 89 10.65 7.29 13.68
C ALA A 89 12.17 7.14 13.56
N LEU A 90 12.93 8.22 13.39
CA LEU A 90 14.39 8.17 13.35
C LEU A 90 14.99 7.75 14.69
N ILE A 91 14.48 8.32 15.79
CA ILE A 91 14.90 7.93 17.15
C ILE A 91 14.54 6.47 17.42
N GLY A 92 13.30 6.08 17.09
CA GLY A 92 12.82 4.70 17.24
C GLY A 92 13.63 3.71 16.41
N LEU A 93 13.97 4.04 15.16
CA LEU A 93 14.78 3.18 14.32
C LEU A 93 16.17 2.95 14.94
N GLN A 94 16.82 3.99 15.46
CA GLN A 94 18.14 3.86 16.08
C GLN A 94 18.09 3.07 17.40
N LEU A 95 17.04 3.25 18.20
CA LEU A 95 16.89 2.54 19.48
C LEU A 95 16.49 1.06 19.30
N TYR A 96 15.66 0.75 18.30
CA TYR A 96 15.08 -0.57 18.12
C TYR A 96 15.69 -1.35 16.94
N MET A 97 16.81 -0.88 16.36
CA MET A 97 17.50 -1.60 15.31
C MET A 97 17.91 -3.00 15.80
N GLY A 98 17.31 -4.03 15.22
CA GLY A 98 17.62 -5.44 15.55
C GLY A 98 17.05 -5.97 16.87
N VAL A 99 16.54 -5.10 17.76
CA VAL A 99 15.97 -5.52 19.06
C VAL A 99 14.73 -6.40 18.87
N LEU A 100 13.86 -6.05 17.93
CA LEU A 100 12.64 -6.82 17.64
C LEU A 100 12.91 -8.19 17.00
N ARG A 101 14.17 -8.48 16.61
CA ARG A 101 14.57 -9.78 16.06
C ARG A 101 15.16 -10.72 17.12
N GLN A 102 15.16 -10.32 18.40
CA GLN A 102 15.58 -11.19 19.49
C GLN A 102 14.60 -12.37 19.62
N LYS A 103 15.06 -13.56 19.24
CA LYS A 103 14.36 -14.84 19.42
C LYS A 103 15.04 -15.62 20.55
N CYS A 104 14.26 -16.31 21.38
CA CYS A 104 14.81 -17.30 22.32
C CYS A 104 15.16 -18.56 21.54
N VAL A 105 16.45 -18.86 21.43
CA VAL A 105 16.91 -20.08 20.75
C VAL A 105 17.20 -21.15 21.81
N PRO A 106 16.67 -22.38 21.67
CA PRO A 106 16.93 -23.46 22.62
C PRO A 106 18.41 -23.84 22.63
N THR A 107 18.99 -24.13 23.79
CA THR A 107 20.39 -24.58 23.89
C THR A 107 20.58 -25.91 23.14
N TYR A 108 21.78 -26.15 22.60
CA TYR A 108 22.09 -27.38 21.84
C TYR A 108 21.72 -28.67 22.62
N GLU A 109 21.95 -28.70 23.94
CA GLU A 109 21.60 -29.81 24.84
C GLU A 109 20.09 -30.09 24.85
N SER A 110 19.25 -29.06 24.95
CA SER A 110 17.79 -29.24 24.96
C SER A 110 17.26 -29.64 23.58
N PHE A 111 17.88 -29.16 22.51
CA PHE A 111 17.58 -29.60 21.13
C PHE A 111 17.90 -31.09 20.92
N LEU A 112 19.06 -31.57 21.38
CA LEU A 112 19.43 -33.00 21.29
C LEU A 112 18.50 -33.91 22.09
N ASN A 113 18.14 -33.51 23.31
CA ASN A 113 17.25 -34.28 24.17
C ASN A 113 15.85 -34.43 23.57
N ASN A 114 15.35 -33.40 22.87
CA ASN A 114 14.03 -33.43 22.24
C ASN A 114 14.02 -34.20 20.90
N SER A 115 15.18 -34.35 20.25
CA SER A 115 15.31 -34.95 18.92
C SER A 115 15.79 -36.42 18.93
N ASN A 116 15.97 -37.05 20.10
CA ASN A 116 16.45 -38.43 20.25
C ASN A 116 17.78 -38.71 19.50
N LEU A 117 18.62 -37.70 19.30
CA LEU A 117 19.81 -37.75 18.43
C LEU A 117 21.11 -38.09 19.17
N TYR A 118 21.01 -38.76 20.33
CA TYR A 118 22.10 -39.00 21.29
C TYR A 118 23.27 -39.87 20.76
N ASN A 119 23.21 -40.44 19.55
CA ASN A 119 24.21 -41.43 19.08
C ASN A 119 24.84 -41.20 17.70
N ILE A 120 24.65 -40.04 17.04
CA ILE A 120 25.26 -39.79 15.72
C ILE A 120 26.09 -38.52 15.76
N GLY A 121 27.42 -38.70 15.83
CA GLY A 121 28.47 -37.76 15.42
C GLY A 121 28.27 -36.28 15.74
N PHE A 122 29.00 -35.79 16.73
CA PHE A 122 29.10 -34.41 17.24
C PHE A 122 29.32 -33.31 16.17
N ASN A 123 29.56 -33.67 14.90
CA ASN A 123 29.85 -32.74 13.81
C ASN A 123 28.70 -32.49 12.83
N MET A 124 27.65 -33.32 12.83
CA MET A 124 26.53 -33.21 11.89
C MET A 124 25.34 -32.44 12.48
N THR A 125 25.21 -32.41 13.82
CA THR A 125 24.07 -31.79 14.53
C THR A 125 24.18 -30.28 14.70
N TYR A 126 25.38 -29.72 14.86
CA TYR A 126 25.56 -28.26 14.97
C TYR A 126 25.21 -27.54 13.66
N GLU A 127 25.49 -28.13 12.49
CA GLU A 127 25.14 -27.54 11.21
C GLU A 127 23.64 -27.53 10.96
N VAL A 128 22.94 -28.59 11.39
CA VAL A 128 21.49 -28.67 11.34
C VAL A 128 20.86 -27.63 12.26
N TYR A 129 21.40 -27.47 13.47
CA TYR A 129 20.95 -26.47 14.44
C TYR A 129 21.15 -25.02 13.94
N LEU A 130 22.29 -24.70 13.30
CA LEU A 130 22.51 -23.37 12.71
C LEU A 130 21.59 -23.10 11.52
N LYS A 131 21.34 -24.10 10.67
CA LYS A 131 20.39 -23.97 9.55
C LYS A 131 18.94 -23.75 10.00
N GLU A 132 18.55 -24.28 11.15
CA GLU A 132 17.20 -24.06 11.70
C GLU A 132 17.05 -22.63 12.25
N ILE A 133 18.10 -22.05 12.82
CA ILE A 133 18.08 -20.66 13.33
C ILE A 133 17.99 -19.64 12.19
N ASP A 134 18.63 -19.91 11.05
CA ASP A 134 18.69 -18.97 9.92
C ASP A 134 17.49 -19.09 8.95
N ASN A 135 16.75 -20.20 8.95
CA ASN A 135 15.64 -20.45 8.01
C ASN A 135 14.25 -19.99 8.48
N GLU A 136 14.12 -19.38 9.67
CA GLU A 136 12.86 -18.87 10.22
C GLU A 136 12.93 -17.39 10.64
#